data_AF-A0A0R0L8L6-F1
#
_entry.id   AF-A0A0R0L8L6-F1
#
_cell.length_a   1.000
_cell.length_b   1.000
_cell.length_c   1.000
_cell.angle_alpha   90.00
_cell.angle_beta   90.00
_cell.angle_gamma   90.00
#
_symmetry.space_group_name_H-M   'P 1'
#
loop_
_entity.id
_entity.type
_entity.pdbx_description
1 polymer ?
#
loop_
_entity_poly.entity_id
_entity_poly.type
_entity_poly.pdbx_seq_one_letter_code
_entity_poly.pdbx_strand_id
1 'polypeptide(L)'
;MSVSFDTMERLLPITRSLGGLNLSLSSKEYTHGVVIRFRSVEAFEIFINSKEYKNVWHSKFQTIVHKSFSLHFSVDPVGSEIM
;
A
#
# COMPACT_ATOMS: atom_id res chain seq x y z
N MET A 1 5.13 -12.90 8.87
CA MET A 1 5.48 -12.19 7.62
C MET A 1 5.42 -10.69 7.91
N SER A 2 6.28 -9.85 7.35
CA SER A 2 6.18 -8.39 7.53
C SER A 2 5.91 -7.77 6.16
N VAL A 3 4.80 -7.04 6.04
CA VAL A 3 4.30 -6.55 4.76
C VAL A 3 4.17 -5.04 4.87
N SER A 4 4.94 -4.31 4.07
CA SER A 4 4.61 -2.93 3.73
C SER A 4 3.48 -2.99 2.72
N PHE A 5 2.38 -2.33 3.04
CA PHE A 5 1.12 -2.48 2.34
C PHE A 5 0.84 -1.32 1.43
N ASP A 6 0.44 -1.70 0.23
CA ASP A 6 -0.07 -0.83 -0.80
C ASP A 6 -0.55 -1.74 -1.98
N THR A 7 -1.59 -2.57 -1.83
CA THR A 7 -2.59 -2.86 -2.90
C THR A 7 -3.73 -3.74 -2.40
N MET A 8 -4.95 -3.31 -2.67
CA MET A 8 -6.16 -4.12 -2.70
C MET A 8 -6.87 -3.84 -4.03
N GLU A 9 -6.86 -4.81 -4.95
CA GLU A 9 -7.59 -4.72 -6.22
C GLU A 9 -9.06 -5.08 -6.04
N ARG A 10 -9.91 -4.34 -6.76
CA ARG A 10 -11.39 -4.29 -6.74
C ARG A 10 -11.97 -3.38 -5.65
N LEU A 11 -12.19 -2.10 -6.04
CA LEU A 11 -13.47 -1.36 -5.90
C LEU A 11 -13.34 0.18 -6.10
N LEU A 12 -12.15 0.76 -6.36
CA LEU A 12 -11.93 2.22 -6.45
C LEU A 12 -10.88 2.58 -7.53
N PRO A 13 -10.71 3.86 -7.97
CA PRO A 13 -9.94 4.26 -9.16
C PRO A 13 -8.41 4.14 -8.98
N ILE A 14 -7.95 2.93 -8.71
CA ILE A 14 -6.55 2.54 -8.64
C ILE A 14 -5.97 2.66 -10.06
N THR A 15 -4.88 3.42 -10.19
CA THR A 15 -4.21 3.57 -11.50
C THR A 15 -3.12 2.53 -11.73
N ARG A 16 -2.46 2.05 -10.66
CA ARG A 16 -1.44 1.01 -10.71
C ARG A 16 -1.25 0.38 -9.33
N SER A 17 -1.03 -0.93 -9.34
CA SER A 17 -0.63 -1.78 -8.22
C SER A 17 0.70 -2.46 -8.57
N LEU A 18 1.62 -2.55 -7.61
CA LEU A 18 2.84 -3.36 -7.77
C LEU A 18 3.22 -4.02 -6.44
N GLY A 19 3.30 -5.35 -6.41
CA GLY A 19 3.88 -6.09 -5.28
C GLY A 19 5.36 -6.40 -5.51
N GLY A 20 6.14 -6.42 -4.43
CA GLY A 20 7.57 -6.73 -4.47
C GLY A 20 8.06 -7.46 -3.22
N LEU A 21 9.18 -8.18 -3.37
CA LEU A 21 9.92 -8.81 -2.28
C LEU A 21 11.03 -7.86 -1.81
N ASN A 22 11.31 -7.84 -0.50
CA ASN A 22 12.46 -7.12 -0.01
C ASN A 22 13.76 -7.85 -0.41
N LEU A 23 14.56 -7.23 -1.28
CA LEU A 23 15.85 -7.74 -1.74
C LEU A 23 17.02 -7.29 -0.85
N SER A 24 16.78 -6.45 0.14
CA SER A 24 17.80 -6.01 1.10
C SER A 24 18.13 -7.12 2.09
N LEU A 25 19.36 -7.61 2.04
CA LEU A 25 19.92 -8.53 3.04
C LEU A 25 20.11 -7.88 4.42
N SER A 26 20.20 -6.54 4.49
CA SER A 26 20.47 -5.79 5.72
C SER A 26 19.22 -5.48 6.54
N SER A 27 18.03 -5.45 5.91
CA SER A 27 16.76 -5.22 6.59
C SER A 27 15.90 -6.48 6.54
N LYS A 28 16.01 -7.30 7.58
CA LYS A 28 15.17 -8.51 7.75
C LYS A 28 13.77 -8.19 8.29
N GLU A 29 13.50 -6.93 8.64
CA GLU A 29 12.30 -6.58 9.40
C GLU A 29 11.02 -6.51 8.54
N TYR A 30 11.15 -6.13 7.27
CA TYR A 30 10.04 -6.08 6.30
C TYR A 30 10.38 -7.00 5.14
N THR A 31 9.52 -7.97 4.82
CA THR A 31 9.81 -8.98 3.80
C THR A 31 9.11 -8.72 2.47
N HIS A 32 8.02 -7.95 2.51
CA HIS A 32 7.22 -7.61 1.34
C HIS A 32 6.95 -6.11 1.31
N GLY A 33 6.81 -5.58 0.11
CA GLY A 33 6.32 -4.24 -0.13
C GLY A 33 5.24 -4.28 -1.21
N VAL A 34 4.35 -3.32 -1.16
CA VAL A 34 3.41 -3.11 -2.23
C VAL A 34 3.37 -1.60 -2.51
N VAL A 35 2.99 -1.16 -3.73
CA VAL A 35 2.76 0.26 -4.11
C VAL A 35 1.37 0.44 -4.78
N ILE A 36 0.55 1.41 -4.35
CA ILE A 36 -0.75 1.85 -4.91
C ILE A 36 -0.63 3.30 -5.32
N ARG A 37 -1.06 3.57 -6.54
CA ARG A 37 -1.19 4.94 -7.05
C ARG A 37 -2.65 5.35 -7.19
N PHE A 38 -3.01 6.43 -6.50
CA PHE A 38 -4.31 7.10 -6.61
C PHE A 38 -4.25 8.28 -7.58
N ARG A 39 -5.39 8.63 -8.18
CA ARG A 39 -5.50 9.81 -9.07
C ARG A 39 -5.52 11.13 -8.31
N SER A 40 -5.94 11.11 -7.06
CA SER A 40 -6.02 12.28 -6.19
C SER A 40 -5.96 11.85 -4.72
N VAL A 41 -5.73 12.82 -3.83
CA VAL A 41 -5.75 12.60 -2.38
C VAL A 41 -7.15 12.19 -1.91
N GLU A 42 -8.22 12.75 -2.49
CA GLU A 42 -9.59 12.34 -2.10
C GLU A 42 -9.84 10.87 -2.41
N ALA A 43 -9.35 10.36 -3.55
CA ALA A 43 -9.48 8.95 -3.90
C ALA A 43 -8.73 8.04 -2.92
N PHE A 44 -7.56 8.48 -2.44
CA PHE A 44 -6.82 7.79 -1.39
C PHE A 44 -7.61 7.76 -0.08
N GLU A 45 -8.14 8.90 0.36
CA GLU A 45 -8.92 9.03 1.60
C GLU A 45 -10.17 8.17 1.57
N ILE A 46 -10.91 8.15 0.45
CA ILE A 46 -12.07 7.28 0.26
C ILE A 46 -11.66 5.81 0.39
N PHE A 47 -10.52 5.42 -0.20
CA PHE A 47 -10.05 4.05 -0.15
C PHE A 47 -9.67 3.60 1.26
N ILE A 48 -8.83 4.35 1.98
CA ILE A 48 -8.39 3.95 3.33
C ILE A 48 -9.55 3.96 4.35
N ASN A 49 -10.57 4.78 4.10
CA ASN A 49 -11.74 4.86 4.96
C ASN A 49 -12.85 3.85 4.60
N SER A 50 -12.76 3.23 3.42
CA SER A 50 -13.74 2.25 2.93
C SER A 50 -13.88 1.05 3.87
N LYS A 51 -15.10 0.52 3.96
CA LYS A 51 -15.40 -0.68 4.76
C LYS A 51 -14.69 -1.90 4.17
N GLU A 52 -14.57 -1.96 2.86
CA GLU A 52 -14.00 -3.06 2.10
C GLU A 52 -12.51 -3.21 2.36
N TYR A 53 -11.75 -2.10 2.30
CA TYR A 53 -10.34 -2.10 2.64
C TYR A 53 -10.12 -2.54 4.09
N LYS A 54 -10.86 -1.92 5.04
CA LYS A 54 -10.77 -2.26 6.47
C LYS A 54 -11.10 -3.73 6.72
N ASN A 55 -12.16 -4.25 6.09
CA ASN A 55 -12.54 -5.66 6.22
C ASN A 55 -11.45 -6.60 5.72
N VAL A 56 -10.84 -6.32 4.58
CA VAL A 56 -9.75 -7.16 4.07
C VAL A 56 -8.50 -7.05 4.92
N TRP A 57 -8.17 -5.84 5.40
CA TRP A 57 -7.08 -5.65 6.36
C TRP A 57 -7.25 -6.54 7.59
N HIS A 58 -8.40 -6.46 8.25
CA HIS A 58 -8.68 -7.22 9.45
C HIS A 58 -8.77 -8.73 9.20
N SER A 59 -9.41 -9.16 8.12
CA SER A 59 -9.66 -10.59 7.86
C SER A 59 -8.47 -11.34 7.26
N LYS A 60 -7.70 -10.70 6.37
CA LYS A 60 -6.64 -11.40 5.60
C LYS A 60 -5.24 -11.03 6.04
N PHE A 61 -5.02 -9.76 6.41
CA PHE A 61 -3.67 -9.23 6.58
C PHE A 61 -3.24 -9.21 8.04
N GLN A 62 -4.11 -8.74 8.95
CA GLN A 62 -3.79 -8.66 10.36
C GLN A 62 -3.42 -10.01 10.98
N THR A 63 -3.92 -11.12 10.43
CA THR A 63 -3.65 -12.48 10.91
C THR A 63 -2.28 -13.04 10.49
N ILE A 64 -1.69 -12.50 9.42
CA ILE A 64 -0.42 -13.02 8.84
C ILE A 64 0.74 -12.03 8.96
N VAL A 65 0.42 -10.75 9.19
CA VAL A 65 1.40 -9.67 9.25
C VAL A 65 1.83 -9.38 10.69
N HIS A 66 3.12 -9.56 10.94
CA HIS A 66 3.76 -9.29 12.24
C HIS A 66 4.15 -7.82 12.39
N LYS A 67 4.58 -7.19 11.29
CA LYS A 67 4.97 -5.78 11.24
C LYS A 67 4.53 -5.17 9.92
N SER A 68 3.91 -4.01 9.98
CA SER A 68 3.50 -3.21 8.82
C SER A 68 4.00 -1.78 8.95
N PHE A 69 4.41 -1.21 7.82
CA PHE A 69 4.77 0.19 7.70
C PHE A 69 4.09 0.76 6.46
N SER A 70 3.42 1.89 6.64
CA SER A 70 2.69 2.60 5.59
C SER A 70 3.32 3.97 5.40
N LEU A 71 3.63 4.32 4.16
CA LEU A 71 4.12 5.62 3.75
C LEU A 71 3.21 6.16 2.66
N HIS A 72 2.83 7.43 2.77
CA HIS A 72 2.01 8.12 1.78
C HIS A 72 2.76 9.38 1.36
N PHE A 73 2.91 9.58 0.06
CA PHE A 73 3.59 10.73 -0.53
C PHE A 73 2.84 11.19 -1.78
N SER A 74 2.95 12.48 -2.09
CA SER A 74 2.40 13.01 -3.33
C SER A 74 3.48 12.99 -4.40
N VAL A 75 3.10 12.65 -5.63
CA VAL A 75 4.02 12.67 -6.77
C VAL A 75 3.44 13.62 -7.79
N ASP A 76 4.27 14.53 -8.30
CA ASP A 76 3.92 15.32 -9.49
C ASP A 76 3.49 14.34 -10.61
N PRO A 77 2.38 14.55 -11.34
CA PRO A 77 2.00 13.73 -12.49
C PRO A 77 3.13 13.51 -13.52
N VAL A 78 4.11 14.42 -13.61
CA VAL A 78 5.31 14.27 -14.46
C VAL A 78 6.30 13.24 -13.91
N GLY A 79 6.28 12.97 -12.60
CA GLY A 79 7.18 12.05 -11.92
C GLY A 79 8.58 12.61 -11.64
N SER A 80 8.73 13.93 -11.69
CA SER A 80 10.00 14.63 -11.49
C SER A 80 10.38 14.79 -10.03
N GLU A 81 9.41 14.92 -9.12
CA GLU A 81 9.65 15.17 -7.70
C GLU A 81 8.73 14.32 -6.81
N ILE A 82 9.29 13.91 -5.66
CA ILE A 82 8.56 13.31 -4.54
C ILE A 82 8.33 14.46 -3.54
N MET A 83 7.07 14.78 -3.25
CA MET A 83 6.66 15.77 -2.23
C MET A 83 6.13 15.09 -0.97
#